data_AF-A0A3D0QA53-F1
#
_entry.id   AF-A0A3D0QA53-F1
#
_cell.length_a   1.000
_cell.length_b   1.000
_cell.length_c   1.000
_cell.angle_alpha   90.00
_cell.angle_beta   90.00
_cell.angle_gamma   90.00
#
_symmetry.space_group_name_H-M   'P 1'
#
loop_
_entity.id
_entity.type
_entity.pdbx_description
1 polymer ?
#
loop_
_entity_poly.entity_id
_entity_poly.type
_entity_poly.pdbx_seq_one_letter_code
_entity_poly.pdbx_strand_id
1 'polypeptide(L)' 'MQHEQLKAFVLDKIDDMKGRDIVELNVKGKSTVTDTMVICSGNSKRHVSSIA' A
#
# COMPACT_ATOMS: atom_id res chain seq x y z
N MET A 1 15.91 -5.63 5.94
CA MET A 1 15.40 -6.86 5.29
C MET A 1 13.90 -7.06 5.55
N GLN A 2 13.42 -7.05 6.79
CA GLN A 2 11.98 -7.26 7.09
C GLN A 2 11.03 -6.21 6.49
N HIS A 3 11.39 -4.91 6.53
CA HIS A 3 10.53 -3.83 6.02
C HIS A 3 10.23 -3.94 4.52
N GLU A 4 11.27 -4.23 3.72
CA GLU A 4 11.13 -4.40 2.27
C GLU A 4 10.29 -5.62 1.90
N GLN A 5 10.41 -6.72 2.67
CA GLN A 5 9.59 -7.91 2.46
C GLN A 5 8.12 -7.65 2.79
N LEU A 6 7.83 -6.96 3.89
CA LEU A 6 6.46 -6.58 4.26
C LEU A 6 5.85 -5.69 3.19
N LYS A 7 6.61 -4.71 2.70
CA LYS A 7 6.18 -3.82 1.63
C LYS A 7 5.85 -4.57 0.34
N ALA A 8 6.75 -5.45 -0.11
CA ALA A 8 6.53 -6.27 -1.29
C ALA A 8 5.28 -7.15 -1.15
N PHE A 9 5.07 -7.76 0.02
CA PHE A 9 3.87 -8.55 0.32
C PHE A 9 2.58 -7.72 0.25
N VAL A 10 2.58 -6.50 0.80
CA VAL A 10 1.41 -5.62 0.74
C VAL A 10 1.12 -5.20 -0.71
N LEU A 11 2.14 -4.83 -1.48
CA LEU A 11 1.97 -4.45 -2.88
C LEU A 11 1.41 -5.61 -3.73
N ASP A 12 1.95 -6.81 -3.54
CA ASP A 12 1.46 -8.05 -4.19
C ASP A 12 -0.03 -8.30 -3.88
N LYS A 13 -0.43 -8.17 -2.61
CA LYS A 13 -1.83 -8.36 -2.22
C LYS A 13 -2.77 -7.28 -2.77
N ILE A 14 -2.32 -6.04 -2.86
CA ILE A 14 -3.12 -4.96 -3.47
C ILE A 14 -3.28 -5.20 -4.98
N ASP A 15 -2.23 -5.68 -5.66
CA ASP A 15 -2.27 -6.00 -7.09
C ASP A 15 -3.18 -7.21 -7.39
N ASP A 16 -3.09 -8.28 -6.58
CA ASP A 16 -3.99 -9.45 -6.65
C ASP A 16 -5.47 -9.04 -6.62
N MET A 17 -5.78 -8.03 -5.80
CA MET A 17 -7.14 -7.50 -5.65
C MET A 17 -7.51 -6.45 -6.70
N LYS A 18 -6.62 -6.17 -7.65
CA LYS A 18 -6.80 -5.17 -8.73
C LYS A 18 -6.95 -3.74 -8.20
N GLY A 19 -6.22 -3.40 -7.16
CA GLY A 19 -6.05 -2.02 -6.70
C GLY A 19 -5.47 -1.15 -7.82
N ARG A 20 -5.92 0.10 -7.93
CA ARG A 20 -5.48 1.03 -8.98
C ARG A 20 -4.57 2.10 -8.41
N ASP A 21 -3.79 2.73 -9.29
CA ASP A 21 -2.96 3.89 -8.95
C ASP A 21 -2.12 3.64 -7.69
N ILE A 22 -1.47 2.46 -7.64
CA ILE A 22 -0.66 2.06 -6.50
C ILE A 22 0.60 2.93 -6.48
N VAL A 23 0.75 3.74 -5.44
CA VAL A 23 1.88 4.65 -5.24
C VAL A 23 2.57 4.31 -3.93
N GLU A 24 3.88 4.09 -4.02
CA GLU A 24 4.76 3.96 -2.86
C GLU A 24 5.41 5.30 -2.55
N LEU A 25 5.32 5.72 -1.29
CA LEU A 25 5.93 6.94 -0.78
C LEU A 25 6.88 6.59 0.36
N ASN A 26 8.16 6.88 0.16
CA ASN A 26 9.13 6.91 1.23
C ASN A 26 8.98 8.22 2.01
N VAL A 27 8.49 8.12 3.25
CA VAL A 27 8.25 9.25 4.15
C VAL A 27 9.24 9.28 5.32
N LYS A 28 10.26 8.44 5.29
CA LYS A 28 11.34 8.43 6.27
C LYS A 28 12.03 9.80 6.31
N GLY A 29 12.17 10.36 7.52
CA GLY A 29 12.73 11.69 7.74
C GLY A 29 11.79 12.85 7.38
N LYS A 30 10.62 12.58 6.80
CA LYS A 30 9.54 13.56 6.59
C LYS A 30 8.43 13.43 7.64
N SER A 31 8.23 12.22 8.17
CA SER A 31 7.29 11.92 9.25
C SER A 31 7.95 11.03 10.29
N THR A 32 7.55 11.18 11.55
CA THR A 32 7.94 10.30 12.66
C THR A 32 6.96 9.15 12.88
N VAL A 33 5.84 9.13 12.15
CA VAL A 33 4.76 8.14 12.33
C VAL A 33 5.06 6.83 11.61
N THR A 34 5.60 6.90 10.39
CA THR A 34 5.93 5.72 9.57
C THR A 34 7.10 6.03 8.64
N ASP A 35 7.78 4.98 8.16
CA ASP A 35 8.86 5.06 7.19
C ASP A 35 8.35 5.01 5.73
N THR A 36 7.24 4.31 5.49
CA THR A 36 6.69 4.09 4.14
C THR A 36 5.18 4.15 4.18
N MET A 37 4.61 4.73 3.13
CA MET A 37 3.19 4.84 2.92
C MET A 37 2.86 4.28 1.53
N VAL A 38 1.85 3.42 1.46
CA VAL A 38 1.35 2.85 0.20
C VAL A 38 -0.07 3.37 0.01
N ILE A 39 -0.33 4.00 -1.13
CA ILE A 39 -1.64 4.55 -1.49
C ILE A 39 -2.14 3.75 -2.69
N CYS A 40 -3.41 3.35 -2.67
CA CYS A 40 -4.09 2.78 -3.83
C CYS A 40 -5.57 3.20 -3.86
N SER A 41 -6.19 3.03 -5.01
CA SER A 41 -7.58 3.40 -5.27
C SER A 41 -8.43 2.17 -5.60
N GLY A 42 -9.58 2.04 -4.92
CA GLY A 42 -10.65 1.12 -5.31
C GLY A 42 -11.61 1.74 -6.32
N ASN A 43 -12.39 0.90 -7.00
CA ASN A 43 -13.45 1.33 -7.95
C ASN A 43 -14.81 1.59 -7.28
N SER A 44 -14.99 1.09 -6.05
CA SER A 44 -16.23 1.23 -5.28
C SER A 44 -15.94 1.02 -3.81
N LYS A 45 -16.88 1.40 -2.92
CA LYS A 45 -16.77 1.12 -1.49
C LYS A 45 -16.52 -0.36 -1.19
N ARG A 46 -17.27 -1.26 -1.86
CA ARG A 46 -17.11 -2.72 -1.71
C ARG A 46 -15.71 -3.19 -2.12
N HIS A 47 -15.16 -2.60 -3.18
CA HIS A 47 -13.80 -2.92 -3.64
C HIS A 47 -12.74 -2.43 -2.64
N VAL A 48 -12.88 -1.21 -2.12
CA VAL A 48 -11.97 -0.72 -1.06
C VAL A 48 -12.03 -1.63 0.17
N SER A 49 -13.22 -2.04 0.59
CA SER A 49 -13.40 -2.97 1.71
C SER A 49 -12.96 -4.41 1.44
N SER A 50 -12.71 -4.81 0.19
CA SER A 50 -12.08 -6.11 -0.07
C SER A 50 -10.57 -6.04 0.00
N ILE A 51 -9.98 -4.87 -0.31
CA ILE A 51 -8.53 -4.63 -0.26
C ILE A 51 -8.01 -4.52 1.19
N ALA A 52 -8.81 -3.98 2.11
CA ALA A 52 -8.47 -3.71 3.51
C ALA A 52 -9.16 -4.66 4.49
#